data_AF-A0A7W1RRI3-F1
#
_entry.id   AF-A0A7W1RRI3-F1
#
_cell.length_a   1.000
_cell.length_b   1.000
_cell.length_c   1.000
_cell.angle_alpha   90.00
_cell.angle_beta   90.00
_cell.angle_gamma   90.00
#
_symmetry.space_group_name_H-M   'P 1'
#
loop_
_entity.id
_entity.type
_entity.pdbx_description
1 polymer ?
#
loop_
_entity_poly.entity_id
_entity_poly.type
_entity_poly.pdbx_seq_one_letter_code
_entity_poly.pdbx_strand_id
1 'polypeptide(L)' 'MPAKPSAILDTRVIYCGDNLDQLRKLPEACIDLIYIDPPLNSNRNYEVFWGETKEKRSFAE' A
#
# COMPACT_ATOMS: atom_id res chain seq x y z
N MET A 1 -12.63 -16.47 15.01
CA MET A 1 -11.29 -16.88 15.48
C MET A 1 -10.28 -15.87 14.96
N PRO A 2 -9.37 -15.31 15.77
CA PRO A 2 -8.31 -14.46 15.25
C PRO A 2 -7.40 -15.28 14.31
N ALA A 3 -6.99 -14.69 13.20
CA ALA A 3 -6.10 -15.35 12.24
C ALA A 3 -4.74 -15.65 12.90
N LYS A 4 -4.21 -16.86 12.65
CA LYS A 4 -2.90 -17.28 13.14
C LYS A 4 -1.82 -16.37 12.53
N PRO A 5 -0.87 -15.83 13.31
CA PRO A 5 0.23 -15.04 12.77
C PRO A 5 1.01 -15.83 11.72
N SER A 6 1.48 -15.17 10.67
CA SER A 6 2.39 -15.77 9.71
C SER A 6 3.74 -16.06 10.38
N ALA A 7 4.35 -17.20 10.04
CA ALA A 7 5.67 -17.59 10.54
C ALA A 7 6.82 -16.95 9.74
N ILE A 8 6.51 -16.37 8.57
CA ILE A 8 7.51 -15.90 7.60
C ILE A 8 7.50 -14.38 7.42
N LEU A 9 6.41 -13.71 7.80
CA LEU A 9 6.19 -12.28 7.59
C LEU A 9 5.43 -11.66 8.75
N ASP A 10 5.78 -10.43 9.08
CA ASP A 10 4.94 -9.62 9.96
C ASP A 10 3.63 -9.25 9.23
N THR A 11 2.52 -9.56 9.88
CA THR A 11 1.16 -9.27 9.38
C THR A 11 0.53 -8.17 10.22
N ARG A 12 -0.51 -7.50 9.68
CA ARG A 12 -1.18 -6.35 10.33
C ARG A 12 -0.26 -5.13 10.47
N VAL A 13 0.66 -4.98 9.54
CA VAL A 13 1.55 -3.82 9.42
C VAL A 13 0.97 -2.84 8.41
N ILE A 14 1.08 -1.55 8.69
CA ILE A 14 0.72 -0.47 7.77
C ILE A 14 2.01 0.27 7.41
N TYR A 15 2.31 0.36 6.13
CA TYR A 15 3.46 1.11 5.62
C TYR A 15 2.98 2.45 5.04
N CYS A 16 3.66 3.55 5.40
CA CYS A 16 3.48 4.85 4.77
C CYS A 16 4.67 5.13 3.82
N GLY A 17 4.41 5.26 2.53
CA GLY A 17 5.44 5.48 1.50
C GLY A 17 5.06 4.91 0.13
N ASP A 18 6.05 4.85 -0.77
CA ASP A 18 5.90 4.21 -2.09
C ASP A 18 5.68 2.70 -1.92
N ASN A 19 4.68 2.14 -2.62
CA ASN A 19 4.34 0.73 -2.53
C ASN A 19 5.42 -0.17 -3.16
N LEU A 20 6.12 0.27 -4.21
CA LEU A 20 7.13 -0.52 -4.91
C LEU A 20 8.34 -0.79 -4.03
N ASP A 21 8.71 0.18 -3.20
CA ASP A 21 9.82 0.03 -2.25
C ASP A 21 9.55 -1.05 -1.20
N GLN A 22 8.29 -1.24 -0.80
CA GLN A 22 7.91 -2.30 0.15
C GLN A 22 7.69 -3.64 -0.55
N LEU A 23 6.99 -3.65 -1.68
CA LEU A 23 6.71 -4.89 -2.42
C LEU A 23 8.00 -5.60 -2.86
N ARG A 24 9.06 -4.86 -3.19
CA ARG A 24 10.38 -5.43 -3.55
C ARG A 24 11.12 -6.10 -2.40
N LYS A 25 10.76 -5.83 -1.14
CA LYS A 25 11.39 -6.44 0.05
C LYS A 25 10.71 -7.75 0.45
N LEU A 26 9.51 -8.01 -0.06
CA LEU A 26 8.77 -9.22 0.27
C LEU A 26 9.35 -10.43 -0.47
N PRO A 27 9.38 -11.62 0.16
CA PRO A 27 9.73 -12.86 -0.51
C PRO A 27 8.79 -13.17 -1.68
N GLU A 28 9.25 -14.01 -2.59
CA GLU A 28 8.38 -14.53 -3.65
C GLU A 28 7.23 -15.37 -3.10
N ALA A 29 6.10 -15.38 -3.81
CA ALA A 29 4.93 -16.23 -3.52
C ALA A 29 4.41 -16.17 -2.07
N CYS A 30 4.57 -15.04 -1.38
CA CYS A 30 4.20 -14.90 0.03
C CYS A 30 2.84 -14.24 0.28
N ILE A 31 2.12 -13.83 -0.77
CA ILE A 31 0.82 -13.14 -0.68
C ILE A 31 -0.25 -13.95 -1.40
N ASP A 32 -1.29 -14.34 -0.67
CA ASP A 32 -2.41 -15.12 -1.22
C ASP A 32 -3.45 -14.25 -1.96
N LEU A 33 -3.66 -13.01 -1.49
CA LEU A 33 -4.66 -12.08 -2.02
C LEU A 33 -4.16 -10.64 -2.00
N ILE A 34 -4.34 -9.94 -3.12
CA ILE A 34 -4.07 -8.51 -3.26
C ILE A 34 -5.38 -7.81 -3.61
N TYR A 35 -5.76 -6.83 -2.79
CA TYR A 35 -6.82 -5.88 -3.12
C TYR A 35 -6.19 -4.50 -3.32
N ILE A 36 -6.50 -3.86 -4.45
CA ILE A 36 -6.03 -2.52 -4.78
C ILE A 36 -7.15 -1.69 -5.39
N ASP A 37 -7.15 -0.40 -5.07
CA ASP A 37 -7.95 0.63 -5.74
C ASP A 37 -6.99 1.76 -6.17
N PRO A 38 -6.25 1.59 -7.28
CA PRO A 38 -5.26 2.57 -7.71
C PRO A 38 -5.95 3.85 -8.20
N PRO A 39 -5.24 5.01 -8.18
CA PRO A 39 -5.79 6.23 -8.74
C PRO A 39 -6.15 6.04 -10.22
N LEU A 40 -7.44 6.15 -10.54
CA LEU A 40 -7.96 5.92 -11.89
C LEU A 40 -7.69 7.08 -12.88
N ASN A 41 -6.84 8.05 -12.50
CA ASN A 41 -6.53 9.24 -13.29
C ASN A 41 -7.80 10.03 -13.73
N SER A 42 -8.83 10.03 -12.89
CA SER A 42 -10.15 10.63 -13.17
C SER A 42 -10.26 12.09 -12.73
N ASN A 43 -9.14 12.71 -12.35
CA ASN A 43 -9.07 14.05 -11.74
C ASN A 43 -9.98 14.21 -10.49
N ARG A 44 -10.31 13.10 -9.82
CA ARG A 44 -11.02 13.10 -8.54
C ARG A 44 -10.03 13.28 -7.41
N ASN A 45 -10.45 13.99 -6.36
CA ASN A 45 -9.72 14.03 -5.11
C ASN A 45 -9.97 12.70 -4.37
N TYR A 46 -8.92 11.93 -4.12
CA TYR A 46 -8.96 10.73 -3.29
C TYR A 46 -8.70 11.10 -1.82
N GLU A 47 -9.17 10.26 -0.90
CA GLU A 47 -8.91 10.47 0.53
C GLU A 47 -7.43 10.25 0.84
N VAL A 48 -6.79 11.27 1.43
CA VAL A 48 -5.41 11.22 1.87
C VAL A 48 -5.37 10.84 3.33
N PHE A 49 -4.92 9.62 3.65
CA PHE A 49 -4.92 9.11 5.03
C PHE A 49 -3.86 9.73 5.94
N TRP A 50 -2.73 10.19 5.38
CA TRP A 50 -1.55 10.55 6.17
C TRP A 50 -1.34 12.04 6.44
N GLY A 51 -2.26 12.92 6.06
CA GLY A 51 -2.18 14.36 6.36
C GLY A 51 -0.97 15.10 5.76
N GLU A 52 0.00 14.41 5.16
CA GLU A 52 1.18 15.01 4.54
C GLU A 52 0.92 15.38 3.08
N THR A 53 1.42 16.56 2.72
CA THR A 53 1.54 17.16 1.37
C THR A 53 2.35 16.33 0.36
N LYS A 54 2.73 15.09 0.73
CA LYS A 54 3.72 14.23 0.06
C LYS A 54 3.13 13.14 -0.82
N GLU A 55 1.80 13.00 -0.86
CA GLU A 55 1.18 12.37 -2.01
C GLU A 55 1.46 13.28 -3.20
N LYS A 56 2.59 13.04 -3.87
CA LYS A 56 2.94 13.69 -5.13
C LYS A 56 1.79 13.40 -6.06
N ARG A 57 0.86 14.35 -6.16
CA ARG A 57 -0.14 14.33 -7.23
C ARG A 57 0.69 14.28 -8.50
N SER A 58 0.55 13.22 -9.27
CA SER A 58 1.16 13.10 -10.60
C SER A 58 0.66 14.17 -11.59
N PHE A 59 -0.14 15.13 -11.10
CA PHE A 59 -0.77 16.25 -11.80
C PHE A 59 -0.23 17.63 -11.39
N ALA A 60 0.72 17.69 -10.46
CA ALA A 60 1.44 18.93 -10.17
C ALA A 60 2.71 18.97 -11.04
N GLU A 61 2.60 19.66 -12.16
CA GLU A 61 3.74 20.32 -12.81
C GLU A 61 4.03 21.64 -12.07
#